data_AF-A0A4Q4U187-F1
#
_entry.id   AF-A0A4Q4U187-F1
#
_cell.length_a   1.000
_cell.length_b   1.000
_cell.length_c   1.000
_cell.angle_alpha   90.00
_cell.angle_beta   90.00
_cell.angle_gamma   90.00
#
_symmetry.space_group_name_H-M   'P 1'
#
loop_
_entity.id
_entity.type
_entity.pdbx_description
1 polymer ?
#
loop_
_entity_poly.entity_id
_entity_poly.type
_entity_poly.pdbx_seq_one_letter_code
_entity_poly.pdbx_strand_id
1 'polypeptide(L)'
;MIVLDGHESHLSAHFEEFCKEKNIITICLPAHSSHLTQPLDVGCFSVLKRSYGRELETFIKAHINHITKTEFFIAFKAAHFSKMTAKNVRAGFRGAGLVPYDPQAILSKLDVKLRTPTPTGSPLPEANPWVSQTPHNPAEAVSQSEHLVKGTELIAHEMTLMRDELRTLPEANQALAKRQRLKRHAYELEVH
;
A
#
# COMPACT_ATOMS: atom_id res chain seq x y z
N MET A 1 -8.44 -3.66 19.05
CA MET A 1 -8.19 -3.15 17.69
C MET A 1 -6.73 -3.37 17.33
N ILE A 2 -6.45 -3.83 16.11
CA ILE A 2 -5.10 -4.03 15.57
C ILE A 2 -5.01 -3.27 14.25
N VAL A 3 -3.90 -2.56 14.05
CA VAL A 3 -3.59 -1.85 12.80
C VAL A 3 -2.51 -2.64 12.05
N LEU A 4 -2.77 -2.96 10.79
CA LEU A 4 -1.93 -3.78 9.92
C LEU A 4 -1.44 -2.94 8.75
N ASP A 5 -0.23 -3.22 8.25
CA ASP A 5 0.38 -2.53 7.10
C ASP A 5 -0.22 -2.96 5.74
N GLY A 6 -1.12 -3.94 5.74
CA GLY A 6 -1.79 -4.44 4.54
C GLY A 6 -0.93 -5.38 3.70
N HIS A 7 0.22 -5.84 4.19
CA HIS A 7 1.00 -6.85 3.48
C HIS A 7 0.26 -8.21 3.48
N GLU A 8 0.22 -8.88 2.33
CA GLU A 8 -0.60 -10.07 2.08
C GLU A 8 -0.33 -11.21 3.08
N SER A 9 0.91 -11.32 3.58
CA SER A 9 1.29 -12.30 4.62
C SER A 9 0.58 -12.12 5.96
N HIS A 10 0.02 -10.95 6.24
CA HIS A 10 -0.66 -10.64 7.51
C HIS A 10 -2.17 -10.86 7.45
N LEU A 11 -2.73 -11.24 6.30
CA LEU A 11 -4.16 -11.32 6.03
C LEU A 11 -4.58 -12.73 5.63
N SER A 12 -4.24 -13.72 6.46
CA SER A 12 -4.74 -15.09 6.27
C SER A 12 -6.17 -15.23 6.76
N ALA A 13 -6.96 -16.10 6.12
CA ALA A 13 -8.33 -16.39 6.53
C ALA A 13 -8.41 -16.84 8.01
N HIS A 14 -7.44 -17.65 8.45
CA HIS A 14 -7.33 -18.09 9.84
C HIS A 14 -7.09 -16.92 10.81
N PHE A 15 -6.26 -15.94 10.43
CA PHE A 15 -6.01 -14.77 11.26
C PHE A 15 -7.27 -13.89 11.38
N GLU A 16 -8.01 -13.72 10.29
CA GLU A 16 -9.29 -12.99 10.32
C GLU A 16 -10.34 -13.70 11.18
N GLU A 17 -10.48 -15.02 11.04
CA GLU A 17 -11.42 -15.81 11.83
C GLU A 17 -11.09 -15.72 13.33
N PHE A 18 -9.81 -15.86 13.69
CA PHE A 18 -9.35 -15.65 15.06
C PHE A 18 -9.69 -14.24 15.59
N CYS A 19 -9.47 -13.20 14.78
CA CYS A 19 -9.81 -11.83 15.18
C CYS A 19 -11.32 -11.65 15.36
N LYS A 20 -12.15 -12.23 14.48
CA LYS A 20 -13.61 -12.20 14.59
C LYS A 20 -14.09 -12.90 15.86
N GLU A 21 -13.62 -14.11 16.13
CA GLU A 21 -13.96 -14.88 17.35
C GLU A 21 -13.58 -14.13 18.64
N LYS A 22 -12.44 -13.42 18.61
CA LYS A 22 -11.94 -12.66 19.77
C LYS A 22 -12.47 -11.22 19.83
N ASN A 23 -13.41 -10.83 18.96
CA ASN A 23 -13.93 -9.45 18.86
C ASN A 23 -12.82 -8.39 18.70
N ILE A 24 -11.76 -8.75 17.97
CA ILE A 24 -10.65 -7.86 17.64
C ILE A 24 -10.93 -7.21 16.28
N ILE A 25 -11.16 -5.90 16.29
CA ILE A 25 -11.27 -5.10 15.06
C ILE A 25 -9.88 -4.97 14.41
N THR A 26 -9.73 -5.43 13.17
CA THR A 26 -8.55 -5.24 12.34
C THR A 26 -8.76 -4.08 11.38
N ILE A 27 -7.74 -3.22 11.24
CA ILE A 27 -7.73 -2.11 10.28
C ILE A 27 -6.47 -2.25 9.43
N CYS A 28 -6.64 -2.32 8.12
CA CYS A 28 -5.53 -2.30 7.17
C CYS A 28 -5.26 -0.86 6.73
N LEU A 29 -3.99 -0.46 6.81
CA LEU A 29 -3.54 0.82 6.28
C LEU A 29 -3.55 0.78 4.75
N PRO A 30 -3.76 1.92 4.07
CA PRO A 30 -3.65 1.99 2.61
C PRO A 30 -2.28 1.51 2.12
N ALA A 31 -2.26 0.85 0.96
CA ALA A 31 -1.02 0.41 0.33
C ALA A 31 -0.03 1.57 0.16
N HIS A 32 1.26 1.28 0.34
CA HIS A 32 2.38 2.24 0.22
C HIS A 32 2.29 3.46 1.16
N SER A 33 1.45 3.42 2.20
CA SER A 33 1.27 4.54 3.13
C SER A 33 2.02 4.40 4.47
N SER A 34 2.80 3.33 4.68
CA SER A 34 3.49 3.05 5.95
C SER A 34 4.28 4.24 6.51
N HIS A 35 5.01 4.94 5.65
CA HIS A 35 5.80 6.13 6.01
C HIS A 35 4.97 7.31 6.54
N LEU A 36 3.65 7.29 6.37
CA LEU A 36 2.72 8.31 6.83
C LEU A 36 1.80 7.81 7.96
N THR A 37 1.30 6.60 7.84
CA THR A 37 0.18 6.09 8.66
C THR A 37 0.59 5.01 9.65
N GLN A 38 1.80 4.44 9.55
CA GLN A 38 2.26 3.37 10.42
C GLN A 38 3.05 3.95 11.61
N PRO A 39 2.53 3.87 12.86
CA PRO A 39 3.16 4.49 14.04
C PRO A 39 4.61 4.05 14.30
N LEU A 40 4.93 2.81 13.92
CA LEU A 40 6.27 2.26 14.08
C LEU A 40 7.26 2.94 13.15
N ASP A 41 6.91 3.13 11.87
CA ASP A 41 7.77 3.77 10.88
C ASP A 41 7.88 5.27 11.09
N VAL A 42 6.75 5.94 11.38
CA VAL A 42 6.71 7.40 11.56
C VAL A 42 7.49 7.85 12.79
N GLY A 43 7.54 7.03 13.85
CA GLY A 43 8.11 7.43 15.14
C GLY A 43 9.08 6.42 15.73
N CYS A 44 8.57 5.25 16.12
CA CYS A 44 9.28 4.35 17.04
C CYS A 44 10.62 3.87 16.48
N PHE A 45 10.68 3.47 15.21
CA PHE A 45 11.89 2.94 14.60
C PHE A 45 12.99 3.99 14.45
N SER A 46 12.66 5.26 14.22
CA SER A 46 13.67 6.32 14.14
C SER A 46 14.43 6.47 15.46
N VAL A 47 13.72 6.43 16.58
CA VAL A 47 14.29 6.55 17.93
C VAL A 47 15.04 5.28 18.32
N LEU A 48 14.49 4.11 17.98
CA LEU A 48 15.12 2.82 18.21
C LEU A 48 16.45 2.70 17.46
N LYS A 49 16.47 2.99 16.16
CA LYS A 49 17.69 2.96 15.32
C LYS A 49 18.76 3.89 15.88
N ARG A 50 18.39 5.10 16.31
CA ARG A 50 19.33 6.05 16.91
C ARG A 50 19.93 5.52 18.22
N SER A 51 19.11 4.91 19.08
CA SER A 51 19.61 4.34 20.33
C SER A 51 20.46 3.11 20.10
N TYR A 52 20.05 2.24 19.19
CA TYR A 52 20.85 1.08 18.79
C TYR A 52 22.22 1.50 18.25
N GLY A 53 22.27 2.54 17.40
CA GLY A 53 23.54 3.12 16.96
C GLY A 53 24.45 3.56 18.12
N ARG A 54 23.87 4.15 19.19
CA ARG A 54 24.63 4.50 20.39
C ARG A 54 25.10 3.30 21.19
N GLU A 55 24.30 2.24 21.27
CA GLU A 55 24.76 0.98 21.88
C GLU A 55 25.96 0.41 21.10
N LEU A 56 25.92 0.48 19.76
CA LEU A 56 27.02 0.05 18.90
C LEU A 56 28.30 0.88 19.07
N GLU A 57 28.21 2.17 19.37
CA GLU A 57 29.39 2.99 19.67
C GLU A 57 30.22 2.41 20.83
N THR A 58 29.60 1.73 21.78
CA THR A 58 30.30 1.07 22.90
C THR A 58 31.14 -0.10 22.41
N PHE A 59 30.61 -0.91 21.49
CA PHE A 59 31.34 -2.02 20.86
C PHE A 59 32.50 -1.50 19.99
N ILE A 60 32.26 -0.43 19.22
CA ILE A 60 33.29 0.21 18.39
C ILE A 60 34.44 0.73 19.26
N LYS A 61 34.14 1.38 20.39
CA LYS A 61 35.16 1.84 21.37
C LYS A 61 35.95 0.69 21.99
N ALA A 62 35.36 -0.49 22.08
CA ALA A 62 36.02 -1.72 22.53
C ALA A 62 36.79 -2.45 21.40
N HIS A 63 36.98 -1.81 20.23
CA HIS A 63 37.61 -2.38 19.04
C HIS A 63 36.91 -3.62 18.46
N ILE A 64 35.61 -3.77 18.74
CA ILE A 64 34.77 -4.81 18.11
C ILE A 64 34.25 -4.24 16.78
N ASN A 65 34.89 -4.64 15.69
CA ASN A 65 34.58 -4.15 14.34
C ASN A 65 33.55 -5.00 13.60
N HIS A 66 33.18 -6.16 14.15
CA HIS A 66 32.18 -7.05 13.56
C HIS A 66 31.13 -7.41 14.61
N ILE A 67 29.86 -7.15 14.29
CA ILE A 67 28.73 -7.44 15.18
C ILE A 67 28.18 -8.83 14.85
N THR A 68 28.35 -9.76 15.78
CA THR A 68 27.72 -11.08 15.79
C THR A 68 26.24 -10.98 16.14
N LYS A 69 25.48 -12.07 15.94
CA LYS A 69 24.08 -12.16 16.37
C LYS A 69 23.91 -11.89 17.88
N THR A 70 24.85 -12.37 18.70
CA THR A 70 24.80 -12.18 20.16
C THR A 70 24.91 -10.70 20.52
N GLU A 71 25.89 -9.99 19.95
CA GLU A 71 26.08 -8.56 20.18
C GLU A 71 24.92 -7.73 19.64
N PHE A 72 24.38 -8.11 18.47
CA PHE A 72 23.15 -7.53 17.93
C PHE A 72 22.02 -7.62 18.95
N PHE A 73 21.75 -8.80 19.51
CA PHE A 73 20.64 -8.97 20.46
C PHE A 73 20.87 -8.23 21.77
N ILE A 74 22.12 -8.16 22.27
CA ILE A 74 22.46 -7.38 23.47
C ILE A 74 22.16 -5.90 23.24
N ALA A 75 22.72 -5.31 22.17
CA ALA A 75 22.54 -3.91 21.82
C ALA A 75 21.08 -3.59 21.48
N PHE A 76 20.42 -4.45 20.70
CA PHE A 76 19.02 -4.28 20.33
C PHE A 76 18.11 -4.31 21.57
N LYS A 77 18.31 -5.27 22.48
CA LYS A 77 17.51 -5.40 23.70
C LYS A 77 17.67 -4.14 24.57
N ALA A 78 18.90 -3.67 24.78
CA ALA A 78 19.17 -2.45 25.53
C ALA A 78 18.46 -1.23 24.90
N ALA A 79 18.62 -1.03 23.58
CA ALA A 79 17.97 0.05 22.85
C ALA A 79 16.43 -0.04 22.89
N HIS A 80 15.88 -1.25 22.71
CA HIS A 80 14.44 -1.50 22.71
C HIS A 80 13.81 -1.13 24.04
N PHE A 81 14.32 -1.67 25.16
CA PHE A 81 13.78 -1.36 26.49
C PHE A 81 13.99 0.11 26.89
N SER A 82 15.06 0.75 26.40
CA SER A 82 15.30 2.18 26.63
C SER A 82 14.34 3.09 25.84
N LYS A 83 13.97 2.73 24.60
CA LYS A 83 13.28 3.64 23.67
C LYS A 83 11.85 3.30 23.34
N MET A 84 11.39 2.06 23.50
CA MET A 84 9.98 1.70 23.33
C MET A 84 9.14 2.10 24.56
N THR A 85 9.29 3.36 24.98
CA THR A 85 8.55 3.94 26.10
C THR A 85 7.16 4.38 25.66
N ALA A 86 6.22 4.44 26.61
CA ALA A 86 4.86 4.92 26.34
C ALA A 86 4.85 6.33 25.71
N LYS A 87 5.82 7.20 26.05
CA LYS A 87 5.95 8.53 25.45
C LYS A 87 6.25 8.45 23.95
N ASN A 88 7.23 7.62 23.56
CA ASN A 88 7.64 7.48 22.17
C ASN A 88 6.59 6.74 21.34
N VAL A 89 5.97 5.70 21.92
CA VAL A 89 4.86 4.98 21.28
C VAL A 89 3.71 5.96 21.01
N ARG A 90 3.24 6.70 22.02
CA ARG A 90 2.19 7.72 21.82
C ARG A 90 2.59 8.79 20.81
N ALA A 91 3.86 9.17 20.73
CA ALA A 91 4.36 10.10 19.72
C ALA A 91 4.26 9.51 18.30
N GLY A 92 4.58 8.23 18.12
CA GLY A 92 4.38 7.52 16.86
C GLY A 92 2.92 7.49 16.43
N PHE A 93 2.00 7.18 17.35
CA PHE A 93 0.56 7.20 17.07
C PHE A 93 0.02 8.60 16.76
N ARG A 94 0.53 9.64 17.43
CA ARG A 94 0.22 11.04 17.07
C ARG A 94 0.75 11.40 15.69
N GLY A 95 1.99 11.04 15.38
CA GLY A 95 2.62 11.34 14.09
C GLY A 95 1.89 10.68 12.91
N ALA A 96 1.33 9.49 13.16
CA ALA A 96 0.51 8.73 12.23
C ALA A 96 -0.96 9.20 12.15
N GLY A 97 -1.36 10.24 12.91
CA GLY A 97 -2.72 10.77 12.90
C GLY A 97 -3.77 9.81 13.49
N LEU A 98 -3.35 8.81 14.27
CA LEU A 98 -4.25 7.79 14.83
C LEU A 98 -4.74 8.15 16.24
N VAL A 99 -3.87 8.74 17.07
CA VAL A 99 -4.22 9.08 18.47
C VAL A 99 -3.60 10.43 18.87
N PRO A 100 -4.40 11.51 19.03
CA PRO A 100 -5.81 11.57 18.67
C PRO A 100 -5.99 11.36 17.16
N TYR A 101 -7.18 10.91 16.75
CA TYR A 101 -7.49 10.70 15.35
C TYR A 101 -7.54 12.04 14.63
N ASP A 102 -6.59 12.25 13.71
CA ASP A 102 -6.44 13.47 12.92
C ASP A 102 -6.02 13.12 11.49
N PRO A 103 -6.99 12.88 10.59
CA PRO A 103 -6.72 12.64 9.19
C PRO A 103 -6.05 13.81 8.49
N GLN A 104 -6.31 15.06 8.90
CA GLN A 104 -5.79 16.25 8.22
C GLN A 104 -4.28 16.37 8.38
N ALA A 105 -3.73 15.96 9.53
CA ALA A 105 -2.29 15.86 9.74
C ALA A 105 -1.59 14.88 8.78
N ILE A 106 -2.33 13.95 8.18
CA ILE A 106 -1.81 13.01 7.18
C ILE A 106 -2.11 13.50 5.77
N LEU A 107 -3.35 13.93 5.50
CA LEU A 107 -3.78 14.41 4.19
C LEU A 107 -2.97 15.63 3.73
N SER A 108 -2.60 16.52 4.64
CA SER A 108 -1.74 17.68 4.34
C SER A 108 -0.32 17.30 3.91
N LYS A 109 0.15 16.09 4.22
CA LYS A 109 1.48 15.57 3.81
C LYS A 109 1.43 14.81 2.49
N LEU A 110 0.23 14.45 2.02
CA LEU A 110 0.07 13.87 0.70
C LEU A 110 0.31 14.98 -0.32
N ASP A 111 1.42 14.89 -1.05
CA ASP A 111 1.58 15.66 -2.28
C ASP A 111 0.60 15.07 -3.30
N VAL A 112 -0.67 15.45 -3.17
CA VAL A 112 -1.71 15.13 -4.15
C VAL A 112 -1.40 15.97 -5.36
N LYS A 113 -0.41 15.54 -6.15
CA LYS A 113 -0.43 15.79 -7.58
C LYS A 113 -1.68 15.07 -8.06
N LEU A 114 -2.80 15.79 -8.06
CA LEU A 114 -3.89 15.53 -8.97
C LEU A 114 -3.20 15.45 -10.32
N ARG A 115 -2.92 14.23 -10.77
CA ARG A 115 -2.75 14.00 -12.18
C ARG A 115 -4.13 14.32 -12.72
N THR A 116 -4.31 15.57 -13.14
CA THR A 116 -5.34 15.88 -14.11
C THR A 116 -5.19 14.78 -15.16
N PRO A 117 -6.22 13.98 -15.46
CA PRO A 117 -6.20 13.28 -16.73
C PRO A 117 -5.82 14.36 -17.73
N THR A 118 -4.72 14.15 -18.47
CA THR A 118 -4.31 15.08 -19.52
C THR A 118 -5.58 15.48 -20.25
N PRO A 119 -5.92 16.78 -20.34
CA PRO A 119 -7.19 17.19 -20.92
C PRO A 119 -7.32 16.51 -22.27
N THR A 120 -8.34 15.66 -22.41
CA THR A 120 -8.79 15.16 -23.71
C THR A 120 -9.30 16.36 -24.47
N GLY A 121 -8.41 17.07 -25.16
CA GLY A 121 -8.77 18.26 -25.92
C GLY A 121 -7.78 19.41 -25.78
N SER A 122 -6.57 19.26 -26.32
CA SER A 122 -6.25 20.16 -27.43
C SER A 122 -6.83 19.51 -28.69
N PRO A 123 -7.29 20.26 -29.70
CA PRO A 123 -7.43 19.68 -31.02
C PRO A 123 -6.10 18.97 -31.29
N LEU A 124 -6.15 17.66 -31.58
CA LEU A 124 -5.04 17.02 -32.25
C LEU A 124 -4.67 18.00 -33.38
N PRO A 125 -3.41 18.47 -33.51
CA PRO A 125 -2.99 18.94 -34.83
C PRO A 125 -3.32 17.75 -35.71
N GLU A 126 -4.33 17.94 -36.59
CA GLU A 126 -5.06 16.90 -37.30
C GLU A 126 -4.25 15.62 -37.26
N ALA A 127 -4.68 14.66 -36.44
CA ALA A 127 -4.03 13.37 -36.42
C ALA A 127 -4.13 12.90 -37.86
N ASN A 128 -3.04 13.05 -38.62
CA ASN A 128 -2.89 12.41 -39.90
C ASN A 128 -3.23 10.97 -39.56
N PRO A 129 -4.38 10.45 -40.02
CA PRO A 129 -4.73 9.07 -39.74
C PRO A 129 -3.52 8.31 -40.23
N TRP A 130 -2.80 7.63 -39.33
CA TRP A 130 -1.64 6.89 -39.77
C TRP A 130 -2.17 5.85 -40.76
N VAL A 131 -1.97 6.13 -42.04
CA VAL A 131 -2.35 5.25 -43.14
C VAL A 131 -1.15 4.34 -43.32
N SER A 132 -1.40 3.03 -43.40
CA SER A 132 -0.36 2.07 -43.75
C SER A 132 0.26 2.46 -45.10
N GLN A 133 1.47 3.01 -45.06
CA GLN A 133 2.24 3.36 -46.26
C GLN A 133 3.50 2.50 -46.31
N THR A 134 3.84 2.02 -47.50
CA THR A 134 5.05 1.27 -47.76
C THR A 134 6.27 2.13 -47.42
N PRO A 135 7.15 1.73 -46.48
CA PRO A 135 8.33 2.52 -46.11
C PRO A 135 9.24 2.74 -47.31
N HIS A 136 9.76 3.97 -47.47
CA HIS A 136 10.68 4.30 -48.56
C HIS A 136 12.16 4.13 -48.19
N ASN A 137 12.45 3.90 -46.91
CA ASN A 137 13.80 3.57 -46.45
C ASN A 137 13.76 2.66 -45.19
N PRO A 138 14.89 2.01 -44.85
CA PRO A 138 14.96 1.11 -43.69
C PRO A 138 14.69 1.80 -42.34
N ALA A 139 15.01 3.09 -42.20
CA ALA A 139 14.78 3.83 -40.96
C ALA A 139 13.28 4.05 -40.69
N GLU A 140 12.50 4.31 -41.74
CA GLU A 140 11.04 4.41 -41.67
C GLU A 140 10.40 3.06 -41.32
N ALA A 141 10.90 1.96 -41.86
CA ALA A 141 10.38 0.62 -41.54
C ALA A 141 10.57 0.28 -40.06
N VAL A 142 11.72 0.61 -39.50
CA VAL A 142 11.99 0.43 -38.05
C VAL A 142 11.08 1.32 -37.21
N SER A 143 10.95 2.60 -37.56
CA SER A 143 10.08 3.54 -36.85
C SER A 143 8.60 3.10 -36.84
N GLN A 144 8.09 2.61 -37.98
CA GLN A 144 6.72 2.07 -38.05
C GLN A 144 6.54 0.81 -37.19
N SER A 145 7.53 -0.09 -37.18
CA SER A 145 7.48 -1.30 -36.35
C SER A 145 7.48 -0.97 -34.85
N GLU A 146 8.28 0.01 -34.40
CA GLU A 146 8.28 0.47 -33.02
C GLU A 146 6.94 1.10 -32.61
N HIS A 147 6.31 1.84 -33.52
CA HIS A 147 5.01 2.46 -33.27
C HIS A 147 3.90 1.39 -33.13
N LEU A 148 3.94 0.35 -33.96
CA LEU A 148 3.03 -0.79 -33.87
C LEU A 148 3.22 -1.58 -32.57
N VAL A 149 4.47 -1.84 -32.16
CA VAL A 149 4.78 -2.54 -30.90
C VAL A 149 4.28 -1.75 -29.69
N LYS A 150 4.54 -0.44 -29.64
CA LYS A 150 4.03 0.42 -28.56
C LYS A 150 2.49 0.43 -28.51
N GLY A 151 1.85 0.45 -29.68
CA GLY A 151 0.39 0.37 -29.79
C GLY A 151 -0.16 -0.95 -29.25
N THR A 152 0.46 -2.09 -29.59
CA THR A 152 0.00 -3.41 -29.11
C THR A 152 0.26 -3.62 -27.63
N GLU A 153 1.36 -3.10 -27.08
CA GLU A 153 1.65 -3.13 -25.64
C GLU A 153 0.61 -2.37 -24.82
N LEU A 154 0.21 -1.17 -25.27
CA LEU A 154 -0.83 -0.36 -24.62
C LEU A 154 -2.17 -1.11 -24.60
N ILE A 155 -2.56 -1.67 -25.75
CA ILE A 155 -3.81 -2.45 -25.86
C ILE A 155 -3.74 -3.70 -24.97
N ALA A 156 -2.60 -4.39 -24.91
CA ALA A 156 -2.43 -5.57 -24.06
C ALA A 156 -2.53 -5.24 -22.57
N HIS A 157 -1.97 -4.11 -22.14
CA HIS A 157 -2.06 -3.65 -20.76
C HIS A 157 -3.51 -3.31 -20.38
N GLU A 158 -4.20 -2.54 -21.22
CA GLU A 158 -5.60 -2.16 -21.01
C GLU A 158 -6.52 -3.39 -20.97
N MET A 159 -6.31 -4.35 -21.88
CA MET A 159 -7.04 -5.62 -21.90
C MET A 159 -6.78 -6.49 -20.66
N THR A 160 -5.60 -6.38 -20.05
CA THR A 160 -5.28 -7.12 -18.81
C THR A 160 -6.02 -6.53 -17.62
N LEU A 161 -6.01 -5.20 -17.49
CA LEU A 161 -6.75 -4.48 -16.45
C LEU A 161 -8.26 -4.75 -16.55
N MET A 162 -8.83 -4.68 -17.75
CA MET A 162 -10.26 -4.98 -17.95
C MET A 162 -10.63 -6.43 -17.63
N ARG A 163 -9.74 -7.40 -17.90
CA ARG A 163 -10.00 -8.81 -17.53
C ARG A 163 -9.98 -9.02 -16.02
N ASP A 164 -9.08 -8.34 -15.31
CA ASP A 164 -9.02 -8.43 -13.85
C ASP A 164 -10.29 -7.85 -13.19
N GLU A 165 -10.81 -6.74 -13.71
CA GLU A 165 -12.09 -6.20 -13.26
C GLU A 165 -13.24 -7.18 -13.55
N LEU A 166 -13.34 -7.71 -14.77
CA LEU A 166 -14.38 -8.66 -15.15
C LEU A 166 -14.34 -9.98 -14.37
N ARG A 167 -13.16 -10.41 -13.87
CA ARG A 167 -13.02 -11.62 -13.05
C ARG A 167 -13.68 -11.49 -11.68
N THR A 168 -13.71 -10.28 -11.12
CA THR A 168 -14.22 -10.03 -9.75
C THR A 168 -15.72 -9.70 -9.71
N LEU A 169 -16.28 -9.22 -10.84
CA LEU A 169 -17.68 -8.85 -10.96
C LEU A 169 -18.69 -9.98 -10.62
N PRO A 170 -18.51 -11.23 -11.09
CA PRO A 170 -19.49 -12.30 -10.85
C PRO A 170 -19.62 -12.66 -9.36
N GLU A 171 -18.51 -12.69 -8.64
CA GLU A 171 -18.50 -12.98 -7.20
C GLU A 171 -19.16 -11.86 -6.40
N ALA A 172 -18.83 -10.60 -6.74
CA ALA A 172 -19.46 -9.43 -6.14
C ALA A 172 -20.98 -9.42 -6.36
N ASN A 173 -21.42 -9.74 -7.58
CA ASN A 173 -22.84 -9.83 -7.93
C ASN A 173 -23.56 -10.97 -7.19
N GLN A 174 -22.92 -12.14 -7.02
CA GLN A 174 -23.49 -13.22 -6.20
C GLN A 174 -23.58 -12.86 -4.72
N ALA A 175 -22.56 -12.21 -4.15
CA ALA A 175 -22.56 -11.77 -2.76
C ALA A 175 -23.68 -10.76 -2.51
N LEU A 176 -23.87 -9.80 -3.43
CA LEU A 176 -24.97 -8.84 -3.38
C LEU A 176 -26.34 -9.54 -3.42
N ALA A 177 -26.53 -10.49 -4.33
CA ALA A 177 -27.78 -11.24 -4.46
C ALA A 177 -28.10 -12.06 -3.20
N LYS A 178 -27.09 -12.71 -2.59
CA LYS A 178 -27.25 -13.42 -1.31
C LYS A 178 -27.68 -12.46 -0.19
N ARG A 179 -27.03 -11.30 -0.07
CA ARG A 179 -27.36 -10.28 0.93
C ARG A 179 -28.79 -9.75 0.77
N GLN A 180 -29.25 -9.54 -0.46
CA GLN A 180 -30.62 -9.10 -0.73
C GLN A 180 -31.67 -10.16 -0.37
N ARG A 181 -31.40 -11.45 -0.62
CA ARG A 181 -32.30 -12.55 -0.23
C ARG A 181 -32.42 -12.67 1.28
N LEU A 182 -31.30 -12.58 2.01
CA LEU A 182 -31.30 -12.62 3.48
C LEU A 182 -32.05 -11.43 4.07
N LYS A 183 -31.90 -10.23 3.50
CA LYS A 183 -32.68 -9.05 3.93
C LYS A 183 -34.19 -9.22 3.71
N ARG A 184 -34.60 -9.79 2.57
CA ARG A 184 -36.02 -10.08 2.32
C ARG A 184 -36.58 -11.10 3.29
N HIS A 185 -35.85 -12.18 3.53
CA HIS A 185 -36.29 -13.24 4.45
C HIS A 185 -36.34 -12.75 5.92
N ALA A 186 -35.38 -11.92 6.35
CA ALA A 186 -35.41 -11.31 7.68
C ALA A 186 -36.63 -10.38 7.85
N TYR A 187 -36.97 -9.60 6.82
CA TYR A 187 -38.14 -8.73 6.84
C TYR A 187 -39.46 -9.54 6.87
N GLU A 188 -39.54 -10.66 6.14
CA GLU A 188 -40.71 -11.55 6.16
C GLU A 188 -40.92 -12.23 7.53
N LEU A 189 -39.85 -12.49 8.28
CA LEU A 189 -39.91 -13.06 9.64
C LEU A 189 -40.25 -12.03 10.73
N GLU A 190 -40.04 -10.73 10.49
CA GLU A 190 -40.42 -9.66 11.43
C GLU A 190 -41.88 -9.20 11.29
N VAL A 191 -42.55 -9.59 10.20
CA VAL A 191 -43.92 -9.14 9.85
C VAL A 191 -45.01 -10.18 10.20
N HIS A 192 -44.64 -11.35 10.73
CA HIS A 192 -45.55 -12.41 11.20
C HIS A 192 -45.25 -12.81 12.65
#